data_AF-A0A7Y6XMZ2-F1
#
_entry.id   AF-A0A7Y6XMZ2-F1
#
_cell.length_a   1.000
_cell.length_b   1.000
_cell.length_c   1.000
_cell.angle_alpha   90.00
_cell.angle_beta   90.00
_cell.angle_gamma   90.00
#
_symmetry.space_group_name_H-M   'P 1'
#
loop_
_entity.id
_entity.type
_entity.pdbx_description
1 polymer ?
#
loop_
_entity_poly.entity_id
_entity_poly.type
_entity_poly.pdbx_seq_one_letter_code
_entity_poly.pdbx_strand_id
1 'polypeptide(L)'
;FGFGISGIKPIPVIIAAQAANGLILPVLTFALCLLCNSKMLGEHINSLWLNIAMMITLFATSVLGFINVSKAIHSIIGSSFSFTGANQWVIFILSIAVLTFTLLQIQKERRVNI
;
A
#
# COMPACT_ATOMS: atom_id res chain seq x y z
N PHE A 1 18.15 24.11 3.67
CA PHE A 1 18.11 25.37 4.44
C PHE A 1 17.15 26.45 3.90
N GLY A 2 16.68 26.41 2.63
CA GLY A 2 15.73 27.41 2.10
C GLY A 2 14.28 27.34 2.61
N PHE A 3 13.83 26.19 3.11
CA PHE A 3 12.43 26.01 3.56
C PHE A 3 12.08 26.71 4.88
N GLY A 4 13.06 26.95 5.77
CA GLY A 4 12.84 27.64 7.04
C GLY A 4 12.78 29.16 6.94
N ILE A 5 13.31 29.73 5.86
CA ILE A 5 13.43 31.19 5.66
C ILE A 5 12.21 31.75 4.89
N SER A 6 11.49 30.88 4.17
CA SER A 6 10.35 31.28 3.32
C SER A 6 9.04 31.56 4.06
N GLY A 7 8.96 31.37 5.39
CA GLY A 7 7.69 31.46 6.14
C GLY A 7 6.66 30.37 5.79
N ILE A 8 6.97 29.48 4.84
CA ILE A 8 6.18 28.29 4.53
C ILE A 8 6.34 27.31 5.69
N LYS A 9 5.25 27.09 6.44
CA LYS A 9 5.23 26.13 7.55
C LYS A 9 5.74 24.79 7.02
N PRO A 10 6.74 24.13 7.64
CA PRO A 10 7.31 22.84 7.16
C PRO A 10 6.29 21.67 7.09
N ILE A 11 5.12 21.87 7.69
CA ILE A 11 4.09 20.87 7.93
C ILE A 11 3.58 20.20 6.63
N PRO A 12 3.24 20.91 5.53
CA PRO A 12 2.75 20.29 4.31
C PRO A 12 3.79 19.40 3.62
N VAL A 13 5.06 19.79 3.66
CA VAL A 13 6.16 18.98 3.08
C VAL A 13 6.35 17.68 3.85
N ILE A 14 6.32 17.75 5.18
CA ILE A 14 6.42 16.57 6.04
C ILE A 14 5.25 15.61 5.76
N ILE A 15 4.05 16.14 5.59
CA ILE A 15 2.84 15.35 5.33
C ILE A 15 2.88 14.71 3.92
N ALA A 16 3.36 15.45 2.91
CA ALA A 16 3.56 14.90 1.57
C ALA A 16 4.58 13.75 1.57
N ALA A 17 5.71 13.93 2.26
CA ALA A 17 6.71 12.87 2.44
C ALA A 17 6.15 11.65 3.19
N GLN A 18 5.30 11.87 4.21
CA GLN A 18 4.62 10.77 4.92
C GLN A 18 3.64 10.00 4.05
N ALA A 19 2.89 10.67 3.17
CA ALA A 19 2.04 9.98 2.21
C ALA A 19 2.85 9.12 1.23
N ALA A 20 3.97 9.65 0.72
CA ALA A 20 4.86 8.90 -0.16
C ALA A 20 5.44 7.67 0.57
N ASN A 21 5.98 7.84 1.77
CA ASN A 21 6.54 6.76 2.58
C ASN A 21 5.47 5.72 2.98
N GLY A 22 4.24 6.16 3.22
CA GLY A 22 3.11 5.28 3.48
C GLY A 22 2.77 4.38 2.29
N LEU A 23 2.89 4.88 1.06
CA LEU A 23 2.58 4.12 -0.16
C LEU A 23 3.72 3.24 -0.66
N ILE A 24 4.98 3.58 -0.37
CA ILE A 24 6.13 2.77 -0.80
C ILE A 24 5.99 1.32 -0.31
N LEU A 25 5.54 1.13 0.93
CA LEU A 25 5.47 -0.18 1.57
C LEU A 25 4.47 -1.15 0.90
N PRO A 26 3.21 -0.79 0.63
CA PRO A 26 2.29 -1.66 -0.10
C PRO A 26 2.70 -1.87 -1.55
N VAL A 27 3.26 -0.86 -2.22
CA VAL A 27 3.74 -1.00 -3.61
C VAL A 27 4.88 -2.01 -3.69
N LEU A 28 5.84 -1.94 -2.78
CA LEU A 28 6.95 -2.88 -2.72
C LEU A 28 6.48 -4.29 -2.34
N THR A 29 5.57 -4.39 -1.37
CA THR A 29 5.00 -5.69 -0.95
C THR A 29 4.25 -6.35 -2.12
N PHE A 30 3.49 -5.57 -2.89
CA PHE A 30 2.81 -6.04 -4.09
C PHE A 30 3.81 -6.57 -5.14
N ALA A 31 4.86 -5.80 -5.43
CA ALA A 31 5.90 -6.21 -6.38
C ALA A 31 6.61 -7.50 -5.92
N LEU A 32 6.92 -7.61 -4.63
CA LEU A 32 7.52 -8.82 -4.05
C LEU A 32 6.57 -10.00 -4.11
N CYS A 33 5.27 -9.81 -3.88
CA CYS A 33 4.27 -10.87 -4.02
C CYS A 33 4.28 -11.47 -5.44
N LEU A 34 4.37 -10.63 -6.47
CA LEU A 34 4.46 -11.09 -7.85
C LEU A 34 5.80 -11.78 -8.12
N LEU A 35 6.92 -11.16 -7.75
CA LEU A 35 8.25 -11.70 -8.02
C LEU A 35 8.49 -13.06 -7.32
N CYS A 36 8.04 -13.21 -6.07
CA CYS A 36 8.15 -14.47 -5.32
C CYS A 36 7.24 -15.58 -5.83
N ASN A 37 6.29 -15.26 -6.71
CA ASN A 37 5.45 -16.22 -7.43
C ASN A 37 5.78 -16.29 -8.93
N SER A 38 6.79 -15.57 -9.38
CA SER A 38 7.22 -15.52 -10.77
C SER A 38 7.96 -16.79 -11.16
N LYS A 39 7.87 -17.15 -12.45
CA LYS A 39 8.61 -18.26 -13.07
C LYS A 39 10.12 -18.11 -12.92
N MET A 40 10.63 -16.89 -12.72
CA MET A 40 12.05 -16.61 -12.58
C MET A 40 12.70 -17.32 -11.38
N LEU A 41 11.90 -17.69 -10.37
CA LEU A 41 12.37 -18.43 -9.19
C LEU A 41 12.34 -19.97 -9.36
N GLY A 42 11.78 -20.49 -10.45
CA GLY A 42 11.72 -21.93 -10.72
C GLY A 42 11.03 -22.71 -9.59
N GLU A 43 11.76 -23.62 -8.96
CA GLU A 43 11.25 -24.45 -7.83
C GLU A 43 11.15 -23.68 -6.50
N HIS A 44 11.75 -22.49 -6.40
CA HIS A 44 11.78 -21.69 -5.17
C HIS A 44 10.60 -20.72 -5.07
N ILE A 45 9.53 -20.96 -5.82
CA ILE A 45 8.29 -20.16 -5.69
C ILE A 45 7.68 -20.33 -4.30
N ASN A 46 6.95 -19.31 -3.86
CA ASN A 46 6.33 -19.35 -2.54
C ASN A 46 5.34 -20.50 -2.38
N SER A 47 5.48 -21.19 -1.25
CA SER A 47 4.47 -22.15 -0.79
C SER A 47 3.20 -21.42 -0.35
N LEU A 48 2.11 -22.17 -0.17
CA LEU A 48 0.81 -21.62 0.22
C LEU A 48 0.91 -20.81 1.53
N TRP A 49 1.70 -21.27 2.50
CA TRP A 49 1.92 -20.58 3.77
C TRP A 49 2.64 -19.24 3.61
N LEU A 50 3.70 -19.18 2.80
CA LEU A 50 4.39 -17.92 2.54
C LEU A 50 3.50 -16.94 1.78
N ASN A 51 2.66 -17.43 0.87
CA ASN A 51 1.66 -16.59 0.21
C ASN A 51 0.64 -16.03 1.19
N ILE A 52 0.11 -16.83 2.12
CA ILE A 52 -0.78 -16.32 3.19
C ILE A 52 -0.09 -15.21 4.00
N ALA A 53 1.15 -15.44 4.44
CA ALA A 53 1.91 -14.45 5.19
C ALA A 53 2.08 -13.14 4.40
N MET A 54 2.46 -13.24 3.13
CA MET A 54 2.56 -12.07 2.24
C MET A 54 1.22 -11.37 2.02
N MET A 55 0.11 -12.10 1.90
CA MET A 55 -1.22 -11.47 1.77
C MET A 55 -1.59 -10.68 3.03
N ILE A 56 -1.30 -11.22 4.22
CA ILE A 56 -1.53 -10.50 5.48
C ILE A 56 -0.66 -9.24 5.54
N THR A 57 0.63 -9.36 5.15
CA THR A 57 1.52 -8.20 5.07
C THR A 57 0.99 -7.17 4.07
N LEU A 58 0.60 -7.57 2.87
CA LEU A 58 0.07 -6.67 1.84
C LEU A 58 -1.21 -5.97 2.31
N PHE A 59 -2.09 -6.67 3.02
CA PHE A 59 -3.28 -6.08 3.60
C PHE A 59 -2.93 -4.98 4.62
N ALA A 60 -2.08 -5.30 5.58
CA ALA A 60 -1.67 -4.35 6.63
C ALA A 60 -0.97 -3.13 6.03
N THR A 61 -0.05 -3.33 5.09
CA THR A 61 0.70 -2.24 4.45
C THR A 61 -0.20 -1.39 3.54
N SER A 62 -1.19 -2.00 2.87
CA SER A 62 -2.18 -1.26 2.05
C SER A 62 -3.08 -0.38 2.92
N VAL A 63 -3.58 -0.89 4.04
CA VAL A 63 -4.39 -0.10 4.99
C VAL A 63 -3.58 1.11 5.48
N LEU A 64 -2.34 0.88 5.94
CA LEU A 64 -1.46 1.96 6.42
C LEU A 64 -1.14 2.98 5.31
N GLY A 65 -0.89 2.51 4.09
CA GLY A 65 -0.64 3.37 2.94
C GLY A 65 -1.83 4.26 2.61
N PHE A 66 -3.03 3.69 2.51
CA PHE A 66 -4.24 4.47 2.25
C PHE A 66 -4.60 5.45 3.38
N ILE A 67 -4.32 5.10 4.65
CA ILE A 67 -4.45 6.04 5.77
C ILE A 67 -3.53 7.25 5.57
N ASN A 68 -2.26 7.03 5.23
CA ASN A 68 -1.28 8.11 5.07
C ASN A 68 -1.61 9.00 3.87
N VAL A 69 -2.08 8.42 2.75
CA VAL A 69 -2.59 9.18 1.59
C VAL A 69 -3.79 10.03 2.00
N SER A 70 -4.75 9.43 2.70
CA SER A 70 -5.96 10.14 3.14
C SER A 70 -5.61 11.30 4.04
N LYS A 71 -4.68 11.12 4.99
CA LYS A 71 -4.19 12.19 5.86
C LYS A 71 -3.56 13.34 5.06
N ALA A 72 -2.77 13.05 4.03
CA ALA A 72 -2.17 14.08 3.20
C ALA A 72 -3.20 14.86 2.39
N ILE A 73 -4.18 14.18 1.79
CA ILE A 73 -5.27 14.84 1.06
C ILE A 73 -6.05 15.77 1.99
N HIS A 74 -6.45 15.27 3.17
CA HIS A 74 -7.21 16.08 4.13
C HIS A 74 -6.41 17.28 4.66
N SER A 75 -5.08 17.12 4.82
CA SER A 75 -4.20 18.23 5.20
C SER A 75 -4.09 19.32 4.14
N ILE A 76 -4.21 18.98 2.86
CA ILE A 76 -4.21 19.98 1.77
C ILE A 76 -5.54 20.73 1.73
N ILE A 77 -6.64 20.02 1.99
CA ILE A 77 -8.01 20.58 2.01
C ILE A 77 -8.26 21.40 3.29
N GLY A 78 -7.41 21.28 4.31
CA GLY A 78 -7.56 21.97 5.60
C GLY A 78 -8.55 21.30 6.55
N SER A 79 -8.99 20.09 6.23
CA SER A 79 -9.90 19.27 7.05
C SER A 79 -9.12 18.32 7.97
N SER A 80 -9.63 18.04 9.17
CA SER A 80 -9.06 16.99 10.03
C SER A 80 -9.43 15.61 9.52
N PHE A 81 -8.43 14.75 9.32
CA PHE A 81 -8.68 13.34 9.00
C PHE A 81 -9.19 12.61 10.24
N SER A 82 -10.30 11.88 10.09
CA SER A 82 -10.79 10.92 11.08
C SER A 82 -10.90 9.54 10.46
N PHE A 83 -10.32 8.53 11.12
CA PHE A 83 -10.47 7.12 10.76
C PHE A 83 -11.75 6.54 11.37
N THR A 84 -12.89 7.16 11.07
CA THR A 84 -14.20 6.74 11.55
C THR A 84 -15.25 6.89 10.44
N GLY A 85 -16.37 6.16 10.56
CA GLY A 85 -17.47 6.24 9.61
C GLY A 85 -17.06 5.84 8.19
N ALA A 86 -17.46 6.63 7.19
CA ALA A 86 -17.23 6.32 5.77
C ALA A 86 -15.76 6.14 5.39
N ASN A 87 -14.85 6.94 5.98
CA ASN A 87 -13.42 6.89 5.66
C ASN A 87 -12.79 5.54 5.99
N GLN A 88 -13.18 4.94 7.12
CA GLN A 88 -12.71 3.61 7.53
C GLN A 88 -13.16 2.54 6.53
N TRP A 89 -14.44 2.55 6.15
CA TRP A 89 -14.99 1.59 5.19
C TRP A 89 -14.35 1.72 3.81
N VAL A 90 -14.14 2.95 3.32
CA VAL A 90 -13.45 3.20 2.04
C VAL A 90 -12.04 2.61 2.05
N ILE A 91 -11.26 2.84 3.12
CA ILE A 91 -9.88 2.32 3.23
C ILE A 91 -9.87 0.79 3.24
N PHE A 92 -10.79 0.15 3.97
CA PHE A 92 -10.88 -1.30 3.99
C PHE A 92 -11.30 -1.88 2.64
N ILE A 93 -12.29 -1.28 1.97
CA ILE A 93 -12.72 -1.71 0.63
C ILE A 93 -11.57 -1.60 -0.36
N LEU A 94 -10.82 -0.49 -0.36
CA LEU A 94 -9.65 -0.32 -1.23
C LEU A 94 -8.56 -1.37 -0.91
N SER A 95 -8.31 -1.63 0.37
CA SER A 95 -7.31 -2.62 0.80
C SER A 95 -7.70 -4.05 0.40
N ILE A 96 -8.98 -4.39 0.50
CA ILE A 96 -9.52 -5.67 0.04
C ILE A 96 -9.44 -5.76 -1.49
N ALA A 97 -9.75 -4.69 -2.22
CA ALA A 97 -9.63 -4.66 -3.67
C ALA A 97 -8.18 -4.92 -4.12
N VAL A 98 -7.18 -4.32 -3.46
CA VAL A 98 -5.75 -4.57 -3.71
C VAL A 98 -5.38 -6.02 -3.42
N LEU A 99 -5.83 -6.59 -2.29
CA LEU A 99 -5.65 -7.99 -1.94
C LEU A 99 -6.19 -8.91 -3.04
N THR A 100 -7.46 -8.74 -3.42
CA THR A 100 -8.12 -9.56 -4.43
C THR A 100 -7.44 -9.43 -5.78
N PHE A 101 -7.10 -8.21 -6.20
CA PHE A 101 -6.35 -7.97 -7.44
C PHE A 101 -5.02 -8.73 -7.46
N THR A 102 -4.28 -8.69 -6.35
CA THR A 102 -2.98 -9.38 -6.22
C THR A 102 -3.15 -10.89 -6.27
N LEU A 103 -4.16 -11.43 -5.58
CA LEU A 103 -4.47 -12.87 -5.66
C LEU A 103 -4.80 -13.31 -7.08
N LEU A 104 -5.60 -12.52 -7.81
CA LEU A 104 -5.93 -12.82 -9.20
C LEU A 104 -4.70 -12.79 -10.11
N GLN A 105 -3.79 -11.84 -9.89
CA GLN A 105 -2.52 -11.76 -10.63
C GLN A 105 -1.62 -12.97 -10.35
N ILE A 106 -1.47 -13.36 -9.09
CA ILE A 106 -0.72 -14.57 -8.71
C ILE A 106 -1.36 -15.82 -9.33
N GLN A 107 -2.69 -15.94 -9.27
CA GLN A 107 -3.40 -17.07 -9.86
C GLN A 107 -3.28 -17.10 -11.39
N LYS A 108 -3.31 -15.94 -12.05
CA LYS A 108 -3.14 -15.85 -13.50
C LYS A 108 -1.74 -16.29 -13.91
N GLU A 109 -0.70 -15.85 -13.22
CA GLU A 109 0.67 -16.30 -13.47
C GLU A 109 0.85 -17.81 -13.22
N ARG A 110 0.11 -18.37 -12.25
CA ARG A 110 0.12 -19.80 -11.94
C ARG A 110 -0.72 -20.66 -12.89
N ARG A 111 -1.85 -20.15 -13.40
CA ARG A 111 -2.79 -20.85 -14.31
C ARG A 111 -2.32 -20.91 -15.75
N VAL A 112 -1.60 -19.90 -16.23
CA VAL A 112 -0.95 -19.91 -17.57
C VAL A 112 0.20 -20.94 -17.64
N ASN A 113 0.40 -21.71 -16.57
CA ASN A 113 1.52 -22.60 -16.33
C ASN A 113 1.11 -24.06 -16.07
N ILE A 114 -0.16 -24.41 -16.33
CA ILE A 114 -0.69 -25.80 -16.34
C ILE A 114 -1.11 -26.11 -17.77
#